data_AF-A0AA38FJK5-F1
#
_entry.id   AF-A0AA38FJK5-F1
#
_cell.length_a   1.000
_cell.length_b   1.000
_cell.length_c   1.000
_cell.angle_alpha   90.00
_cell.angle_beta   90.00
_cell.angle_gamma   90.00
#
_symmetry.space_group_name_H-M   'P 1'
#
loop_
_entity.id
_entity.type
_entity.pdbx_description
1 polymer ?
#
loop_
_entity_poly.entity_id
_entity_poly.type
_entity_poly.pdbx_seq_one_letter_code
_entity_poly.pdbx_strand_id
1 'polypeptide(L)' 'DFNATLSDRDKQGGIQWQPRSQVDFSSFVSSPHLVNVEPCKGWFTWNNRRTGFSSLA' A
#
# COMPACT_ATOMS: atom_id res chain seq x y z
N ASP A 1 -9.51 2.36 7.96
CA ASP A 1 -8.54 1.55 7.23
C ASP A 1 -9.02 1.46 5.79
N PHE A 2 -8.26 1.99 4.84
CA PHE A 2 -8.67 2.07 3.42
C PHE A 2 -8.30 0.82 2.63
N ASN A 3 -7.48 -0.09 3.20
CA ASN A 3 -6.93 -1.26 2.49
C ASN A 3 -6.34 -0.89 1.10
N ALA A 4 -5.72 0.28 1.01
CA ALA A 4 -5.15 0.85 -0.20
C ALA A 4 -3.81 1.52 0.13
N THR A 5 -2.90 1.53 -0.83
CA THR A 5 -1.60 2.21 -0.76
C THR A 5 -1.63 3.45 -1.64
N LEU A 6 -0.98 4.53 -1.22
CA LEU A 6 -0.84 5.76 -2.01
C LEU A 6 0.44 5.76 -2.83
N SER A 7 1.48 5.11 -2.32
CA SER A 7 2.75 4.97 -3.02
C SER A 7 3.42 3.63 -2.73
N ASP A 8 4.46 3.31 -3.50
CA ASP A 8 5.27 2.11 -3.24
C ASP A 8 6.09 2.22 -1.94
N ARG A 9 6.22 3.41 -1.33
CA ARG A 9 6.82 3.57 0.00
C ARG A 9 5.99 2.91 1.10
N ASP A 10 4.70 2.72 0.87
CA ASP A 10 3.78 2.04 1.79
C ASP A 10 3.94 0.50 1.74
N LYS A 11 4.79 -0.01 0.84
CA LYS A 11 5.02 -1.44 0.64
C LYS A 11 6.43 -1.84 1.06
N GLN A 12 6.53 -2.90 1.86
CA GLN A 12 7.79 -3.55 2.14
C GLN A 12 8.04 -4.67 1.11
N GLY A 13 9.25 -4.73 0.53
CA GLY A 13 9.68 -5.88 -0.28
C GLY A 13 9.57 -5.74 -1.80
N GLY A 14 9.37 -4.54 -2.35
CA GLY A 14 9.50 -4.29 -3.80
C GLY A 14 8.45 -4.97 -4.68
N ILE A 15 7.38 -5.51 -4.09
CA ILE A 15 6.29 -6.18 -4.79
C ILE A 15 5.51 -5.12 -5.59
N GLN A 16 5.77 -5.02 -6.90
CA GLN A 16 5.13 -4.09 -7.85
C GLN A 16 3.70 -4.48 -8.23
N TRP A 17 2.92 -5.08 -7.32
CA TRP A 17 1.50 -5.22 -7.58
C TRP A 17 0.88 -3.84 -7.35
N GLN A 18 0.51 -3.17 -8.44
CA GLN A 18 -0.35 -1.99 -8.41
C GLN A 18 -1.80 -2.49 -8.59
N PRO A 19 -2.53 -2.80 -7.50
CA PRO A 19 -3.95 -3.06 -7.64
C PRO A 19 -4.62 -1.80 -8.22
N ARG A 20 -5.66 -1.96 -9.06
CA ARG A 20 -6.44 -0.83 -9.60
C ARG A 20 -6.86 0.17 -8.51
N SER A 21 -7.10 -0.33 -7.29
CA SER A 21 -7.42 0.47 -6.11
C SER A 21 -6.37 1.52 -5.73
N GLN A 22 -5.08 1.33 -6.06
CA GLN A 22 -4.04 2.32 -5.80
C GLN A 22 -4.20 3.55 -6.70
N VAL A 23 -4.48 3.36 -7.99
CA VAL A 23 -4.66 4.46 -8.95
C VAL A 23 -5.90 5.29 -8.59
N ASP A 24 -7.00 4.61 -8.28
CA ASP A 24 -8.27 5.25 -7.92
C ASP A 24 -8.14 6.02 -6.59
N PHE A 25 -7.40 5.49 -5.63
CA PHE A 25 -7.22 6.11 -4.32
C PHE A 25 -6.27 7.33 -4.38
N SER A 26 -5.18 7.24 -5.14
CA SER A 26 -4.31 8.40 -5.37
C SER A 26 -5.04 9.54 -6.08
N SER A 27 -5.92 9.23 -7.04
CA SER A 27 -6.79 10.22 -7.68
C SER A 27 -7.74 10.87 -6.67
N PHE A 28 -8.40 10.06 -5.81
CA PHE A 28 -9.24 10.56 -4.72
C PHE A 28 -8.50 11.52 -3.78
N VAL A 29 -7.28 11.18 -3.37
CA VAL A 29 -6.45 12.04 -2.49
C VAL A 29 -5.91 13.27 -3.22
N SER A 30 -5.74 13.23 -4.54
CA SER A 30 -5.32 14.41 -5.33
C SER A 30 -6.41 15.49 -5.49
N SER A 31 -7.62 15.23 -4.98
CA SER A 31 -8.68 16.23 -4.84
C SER A 31 -8.18 17.46 -4.06
N PRO A 32 -8.54 18.70 -4.43
CA PRO A 32 -7.82 19.95 -4.09
C PRO A 32 -7.63 20.29 -2.60
N HIS A 33 -8.13 19.48 -1.68
CA HIS A 33 -8.09 19.74 -0.24
C HIS A 33 -7.68 18.53 0.62
N LEU A 34 -7.23 17.42 0.03
CA LEU A 34 -6.76 16.26 0.78
C LEU A 34 -5.23 16.19 0.77
N VAL A 35 -4.64 15.91 1.94
CA VAL A 35 -3.20 15.78 2.13
C VAL A 35 -2.92 14.49 2.89
N ASN A 36 -1.97 13.69 2.39
CA ASN A 36 -1.47 12.53 3.11
C ASN A 36 -0.48 12.98 4.19
N VAL A 37 -0.83 12.79 5.47
CA VAL A 37 0.07 13.10 6.60
C VAL A 37 0.90 11.86 6.92
N GLU A 38 2.13 11.83 6.42
CA GLU A 38 3.04 10.69 6.60
C GLU A 38 3.80 10.77 7.95
N PRO A 39 3.90 9.67 8.72
CA PRO A 39 4.74 9.62 9.90
C PRO A 39 6.24 9.65 9.53
N CYS A 40 7.09 10.18 10.41
CA CYS A 40 8.53 10.36 10.13
C CYS A 40 9.33 9.06 9.90
N LYS A 41 8.73 7.88 10.13
CA LYS A 41 9.34 6.57 9.92
C LYS A 41 8.30 5.70 9.22
N GLY A 42 8.70 4.94 8.20
CA GLY A 42 7.83 4.08 7.39
C GLY A 42 7.08 3.05 8.24
N TRP A 43 5.91 3.44 8.73
CA TRP A 43 5.03 2.60 9.53
C TRP A 43 4.12 1.82 8.58
N PHE A 44 4.21 0.51 8.66
CA PHE A 44 3.28 -0.39 7.97
C PHE A 44 2.09 -0.65 8.90
N THR A 45 0.89 -0.44 8.38
CA THR A 45 -0.36 -0.64 9.13
C THR A 45 -0.86 -2.09 9.08
N TRP A 46 -0.33 -2.88 8.15
CA TRP A 46 -0.76 -4.27 7.95
C TRP A 46 0.40 -5.16 7.50
N ASN A 47 0.38 -6.43 7.92
CA ASN A 47 1.35 -7.45 7.53
C ASN A 47 0.60 -8.69 7.02
N ASN A 48 0.92 -9.12 5.80
CA ASN A 48 0.39 -10.35 5.23
C ASN A 48 1.09 -11.58 5.83
N ARG A 49 0.44 -12.25 6.78
CA ARG A 49 0.93 -13.51 7.35
C ARG A 49 0.67 -14.74 6.49
N ARG A 50 0.12 -14.58 5.29
CA ARG A 50 -0.04 -15.68 4.34
C ARG A 50 1.36 -16.09 3.87
N THR A 51 1.97 -17.02 4.59
CA THR A 51 3.10 -17.81 4.09
C THR A 51 2.65 -18.41 2.77
N GLY A 52 3.26 -17.99 1.66
CA GLY A 52 3.02 -18.63 0.38
C GLY A 52 3.20 -20.13 0.56
N PHE A 53 2.28 -20.93 0.03
CA PHE A 53 2.55 -22.33 -0.23
C PHE A 53 3.83 -22.37 -1.09
N SER A 54 4.98 -22.63 -0.46
CA SER A 54 6.09 -23.24 -1.14
C SER A 54 5.68 -24.69 -1.39
N SER A 55 4.85 -24.94 -2.40
CA SER A 55 4.76 -26.26 -3.00
C SER A 55 6.04 -26.46 -3.83
N LEU A 56 7.15 -26.67 -3.12
CA LEU A 56 8.28 -27.45 -3.58
C LEU A 56 8.25 -28.71 -2.72
N ALA A 57 7.45 -29.67 -3.15
CA ALA A 57 7.52 -31.08 -2.80
C ALA A 57 7.17 -31.87 -4.05
#